data_AF-A0A183PKX1-F1
#
_entry.id   AF-A0A183PKX1-F1
#
_cell.length_a   1.000
_cell.length_b   1.000
_cell.length_c   1.000
_cell.angle_alpha   90.00
_cell.angle_beta   90.00
_cell.angle_gamma   90.00
#
_symmetry.space_group_name_H-M   'P 1'
#
loop_
_entity.id
_entity.type
_entity.pdbx_description
1 polymer ?
#
loop_
_entity_poly.entity_id
_entity_poly.type
_entity_poly.pdbx_seq_one_letter_code
_entity_poly.pdbx_strand_id
1 'polypeptide(L)'
;MGCSAWDDDFIDLHAEFKPSVLNTLVYLISTGMETVTLAVNYTGHPFMESLIENKPMLISLIVAVLGIVILPFGPFADALQLVHLDYDLRIMFFKVLAFDFIASFLIDRVLVFIFGRVKQKSL
;
A
#
# COMPACT_ATOMS: atom_id res chain seq x y z
N MET A 1 49.22 11.25 1.24
CA MET A 1 48.51 10.33 0.34
C MET A 1 47.25 9.91 1.07
N GLY A 2 46.19 10.70 0.91
CA GLY A 2 44.95 10.55 1.68
C GLY A 2 44.09 9.45 1.06
N CYS A 3 43.80 8.42 1.82
CA CYS A 3 42.79 7.43 1.49
C CYS A 3 41.43 8.00 1.92
N SER A 4 40.66 8.52 0.96
CA SER A 4 39.26 8.86 1.15
C SER A 4 38.43 7.57 1.04
N ALA A 5 38.07 6.99 2.18
CA ALA A 5 37.16 5.85 2.28
C ALA A 5 35.68 6.27 2.08
N TRP A 6 35.42 7.19 1.14
CA TRP A 6 34.12 7.85 0.96
C TRP A 6 33.79 8.03 -0.52
N ASP A 7 33.82 6.95 -1.30
CA ASP A 7 33.37 6.96 -2.71
C ASP A 7 32.49 5.73 -3.05
N ASP A 8 31.92 5.04 -2.05
CA ASP A 8 31.25 3.73 -2.23
C ASP A 8 29.71 3.71 -2.12
N ASP A 9 29.02 4.87 -2.12
CA ASP A 9 27.54 4.91 -1.99
C ASP A 9 26.83 5.70 -3.10
N PHE A 10 27.41 5.83 -4.29
CA PHE A 10 26.68 6.36 -5.44
C PHE A 10 25.88 5.25 -6.11
N ILE A 11 24.57 5.23 -5.85
CA ILE A 11 23.61 4.41 -6.61
C ILE A 11 23.62 4.91 -8.06
N ASP A 12 24.14 4.10 -8.98
CA ASP A 12 24.12 4.40 -10.40
C ASP A 12 22.68 4.36 -10.94
N LEU A 13 22.08 5.53 -11.15
CA LEU A 13 20.71 5.71 -11.66
C LEU A 13 20.54 5.23 -13.11
N HIS A 14 21.62 4.96 -13.84
CA HIS A 14 21.59 4.46 -15.21
C HIS A 14 21.91 2.96 -15.31
N ALA A 15 22.11 2.29 -14.19
CA ALA A 15 22.31 0.84 -14.16
C ALA A 15 21.03 0.09 -14.59
N GLU A 16 21.23 -1.07 -15.22
CA GLU A 16 20.14 -1.97 -15.61
C GLU A 16 19.40 -2.49 -14.35
N PHE A 17 18.06 -2.53 -14.42
CA PHE A 17 17.23 -2.99 -13.30
C PHE A 17 17.60 -4.43 -12.90
N LYS A 18 17.90 -4.63 -11.61
CA LYS A 18 18.15 -5.94 -11.03
C LYS A 18 17.11 -6.23 -9.95
N PRO A 19 16.36 -7.35 -10.06
CA PRO A 19 15.36 -7.71 -9.06
C PRO A 19 16.03 -7.94 -7.70
N SER A 20 15.43 -7.37 -6.65
CA SER A 20 15.93 -7.47 -5.28
C SER A 20 14.79 -7.63 -4.28
N VAL A 21 15.14 -8.13 -3.09
CA VAL A 21 14.20 -8.24 -1.95
C VAL A 21 13.65 -6.86 -1.59
N LEU A 22 14.51 -5.82 -1.59
CA LEU A 22 14.12 -4.46 -1.29
C LEU A 22 13.10 -3.93 -2.31
N ASN A 23 13.34 -4.10 -3.61
CA ASN A 23 12.40 -3.68 -4.64
C ASN A 23 11.04 -4.35 -4.48
N THR A 24 11.05 -5.65 -4.17
CA THR A 24 9.83 -6.42 -3.93
C THR A 24 9.06 -5.90 -2.73
N LEU A 25 9.74 -5.65 -1.61
CA LEU A 25 9.11 -5.09 -0.42
C LEU A 25 8.54 -3.69 -0.67
N VAL A 26 9.31 -2.81 -1.30
CA VAL A 26 8.85 -1.45 -1.62
C VAL A 26 7.63 -1.50 -2.55
N TYR A 27 7.66 -2.34 -3.57
CA TYR A 27 6.51 -2.54 -4.46
C TYR A 27 5.26 -2.98 -3.67
N LEU A 28 5.37 -4.05 -2.88
CA LEU A 28 4.24 -4.61 -2.14
C LEU A 28 3.70 -3.65 -1.08
N ILE A 29 4.58 -2.95 -0.35
CA ILE A 29 4.20 -1.97 0.67
C ILE A 29 3.48 -0.79 0.01
N SER A 30 4.03 -0.25 -1.08
CA SER A 30 3.42 0.88 -1.80
C SER A 30 2.05 0.50 -2.38
N THR A 31 1.94 -0.65 -3.05
CA THR A 31 0.63 -1.12 -3.57
C THR A 31 -0.37 -1.38 -2.43
N GLY A 32 0.09 -1.92 -1.30
CA GLY A 32 -0.71 -2.07 -0.08
C GLY A 32 -1.24 -0.73 0.44
N MET A 33 -0.36 0.25 0.59
CA MET A 33 -0.68 1.59 1.06
C MET A 33 -1.63 2.33 0.11
N GLU A 34 -1.44 2.21 -1.21
CA GLU A 34 -2.35 2.76 -2.21
C GLU A 34 -3.76 2.17 -2.06
N THR A 35 -3.85 0.86 -1.83
CA THR A 35 -5.12 0.16 -1.64
C THR A 35 -5.81 0.57 -0.33
N VAL A 36 -5.05 0.68 0.76
CA VAL A 36 -5.56 1.18 2.06
C VAL A 36 -6.03 2.63 1.92
N THR A 37 -5.27 3.47 1.22
CA THR A 37 -5.62 4.87 0.98
C THR A 37 -6.95 4.96 0.22
N LEU A 38 -7.11 4.17 -0.84
CA LEU A 38 -8.37 4.11 -1.58
C LEU A 38 -9.52 3.63 -0.69
N ALA A 39 -9.31 2.59 0.13
CA ALA A 39 -10.35 2.02 0.97
C ALA A 39 -10.80 2.97 2.10
N VAL A 40 -9.85 3.59 2.79
CA VAL A 40 -10.13 4.45 3.95
C VAL A 40 -10.68 5.81 3.51
N ASN A 41 -10.14 6.39 2.42
CA ASN A 41 -10.57 7.72 1.97
C ASN A 41 -11.84 7.68 1.11
N TYR A 42 -12.32 6.51 0.70
CA TYR A 42 -13.57 6.44 -0.04
C TYR A 42 -14.76 6.76 0.87
N THR A 43 -15.17 8.01 0.80
CA THR A 43 -16.32 8.52 1.52
C THR A 43 -17.57 8.26 0.68
N GLY A 44 -18.61 7.68 1.29
CA GLY A 44 -19.91 7.49 0.65
C GLY A 44 -20.70 8.80 0.51
N HIS A 45 -22.02 8.73 0.63
CA HIS A 45 -22.93 9.89 0.53
C HIS A 45 -22.42 11.13 1.30
N PRO A 46 -22.61 12.37 0.77
CA PRO A 46 -23.76 12.82 -0.02
C PRO A 46 -23.59 12.93 -1.55
N PHE A 47 -22.37 12.84 -2.11
CA PHE A 47 -22.12 12.98 -3.56
C PHE A 47 -21.50 11.73 -4.23
N MET A 48 -21.21 10.68 -3.44
CA MET A 48 -20.67 9.40 -3.89
C MET A 48 -21.56 8.27 -3.39
N GLU A 49 -21.70 7.21 -4.19
CA GLU A 49 -22.37 5.97 -3.77
C GLU A 49 -21.56 5.31 -2.65
N SER A 50 -22.21 4.52 -1.79
CA SER A 50 -21.45 3.71 -0.84
C SER A 50 -20.59 2.67 -1.57
N LEU A 51 -19.48 2.22 -0.96
CA LEU A 51 -18.61 1.17 -1.52
C LEU A 51 -19.39 -0.07 -1.96
N ILE A 52 -20.46 -0.40 -1.26
CA ILE A 52 -21.27 -1.60 -1.52
C ILE A 52 -22.22 -1.39 -2.72
N GLU A 53 -22.69 -0.16 -2.92
CA GLU A 53 -23.53 0.20 -4.06
C GLU A 53 -22.72 0.30 -5.35
N ASN A 54 -21.49 0.83 -5.27
CA ASN A 54 -20.57 0.90 -6.40
C ASN A 54 -19.87 -0.45 -6.66
N LYS A 55 -20.58 -1.38 -7.28
CA LYS A 55 -20.08 -2.74 -7.59
C LYS A 55 -18.73 -2.75 -8.34
N PRO A 56 -18.50 -1.92 -9.38
CA PRO A 56 -17.20 -1.88 -10.06
C PRO A 56 -16.06 -1.56 -9.11
N MET A 57 -16.24 -0.57 -8.23
CA MET A 57 -15.22 -0.18 -7.28
C MET A 57 -15.02 -1.22 -6.16
N LEU A 58 -16.10 -1.83 -5.68
CA LEU A 58 -15.99 -2.92 -4.71
C LEU A 58 -15.17 -4.08 -5.26
N ILE A 59 -15.46 -4.47 -6.52
CA ILE A 59 -14.74 -5.55 -7.19
C ILE A 59 -13.27 -5.18 -7.39
N SER A 60 -12.96 -3.95 -7.82
CA SER A 60 -11.56 -3.54 -8.00
C SER A 60 -10.80 -3.54 -6.68
N LEU A 61 -11.43 -3.10 -5.59
CA LEU A 61 -10.82 -3.12 -4.26
C LEU A 61 -10.57 -4.56 -3.78
N ILE A 62 -11.54 -5.47 -3.97
CA ILE A 62 -11.37 -6.89 -3.63
C ILE A 62 -10.22 -7.51 -4.44
N VAL A 63 -10.16 -7.23 -5.75
CA VAL A 63 -9.08 -7.72 -6.61
C VAL A 63 -7.72 -7.18 -6.17
N ALA A 64 -7.63 -5.91 -5.82
CA ALA A 64 -6.41 -5.31 -5.31
C ALA A 64 -5.94 -5.96 -4.00
N VAL A 65 -6.85 -6.13 -3.03
CA VAL A 65 -6.54 -6.80 -1.76
C VAL A 65 -6.11 -8.26 -1.98
N LEU A 66 -6.81 -8.99 -2.84
CA LEU A 66 -6.43 -10.37 -3.19
C LEU A 66 -5.05 -10.41 -3.85
N GLY A 67 -4.76 -9.49 -4.76
CA GLY A 67 -3.45 -9.34 -5.38
C GLY A 67 -2.36 -9.16 -4.33
N ILE A 68 -2.52 -8.21 -3.42
CA ILE A 68 -1.57 -7.93 -2.33
C ILE A 68 -1.34 -9.15 -1.43
N VAL A 69 -2.38 -9.93 -1.15
CA VAL A 69 -2.27 -11.14 -0.33
C VAL A 69 -1.57 -12.27 -1.09
N ILE A 70 -1.85 -12.45 -2.38
CA ILE A 70 -1.36 -13.58 -3.18
C ILE A 70 0.07 -13.37 -3.69
N LEU A 71 0.42 -12.15 -4.12
CA LEU A 71 1.72 -11.81 -4.71
C LEU A 71 2.95 -12.25 -3.87
N PRO A 72 2.98 -12.06 -2.53
CA PRO A 72 4.08 -12.53 -1.69
C PRO A 72 4.33 -14.05 -1.71
N PHE A 73 3.36 -14.85 -2.18
CA PHE A 73 3.46 -16.31 -2.25
C PHE A 73 4.06 -16.82 -3.56
N GLY A 74 4.31 -15.95 -4.54
CA GLY A 74 4.98 -16.32 -5.79
C GLY A 74 4.14 -16.30 -7.07
N PRO A 75 2.79 -16.45 -7.06
CA PRO A 75 2.01 -16.30 -8.29
C PRO A 75 2.26 -14.91 -8.90
N PHE A 76 2.61 -14.88 -10.19
CA PHE A 76 2.94 -13.67 -10.95
C PHE A 76 4.22 -12.92 -10.53
N ALA A 77 5.01 -13.47 -9.60
CA ALA A 77 6.24 -12.83 -9.16
C ALA A 77 7.25 -12.64 -10.30
N ASP A 78 7.45 -13.66 -11.15
CA ASP A 78 8.40 -13.59 -12.26
C ASP A 78 8.00 -12.54 -13.31
N ALA A 79 6.71 -12.39 -13.59
CA ALA A 79 6.19 -11.41 -14.55
C ALA A 79 6.40 -9.97 -14.06
N LEU A 80 6.45 -9.77 -12.75
CA LEU A 80 6.68 -8.48 -12.09
C LEU A 80 8.13 -8.31 -11.61
N GLN A 81 9.01 -9.26 -11.93
CA GLN A 81 10.40 -9.31 -11.47
C GLN A 81 10.54 -9.17 -9.93
N LEU A 82 9.64 -9.83 -9.21
CA LEU A 82 9.63 -9.88 -7.75
C LEU A 82 10.47 -11.06 -7.26
N VAL A 83 11.30 -10.80 -6.26
CA VAL A 83 12.09 -11.81 -5.58
C VAL A 83 11.23 -12.49 -4.52
N HIS A 84 11.35 -13.81 -4.38
CA HIS A 84 10.65 -14.55 -3.36
C HIS A 84 11.04 -14.05 -1.97
N LEU A 85 10.03 -13.69 -1.17
CA LEU A 85 10.25 -13.24 0.18
C LEU A 85 10.47 -14.44 1.11
N ASP A 86 11.37 -14.30 2.06
CA ASP A 86 11.50 -15.27 3.16
C ASP A 86 10.24 -15.27 4.04
N TYR A 87 10.02 -16.37 4.77
CA TYR A 87 8.83 -16.52 5.61
C TYR A 87 8.70 -15.38 6.64
N ASP A 88 9.80 -15.02 7.30
CA ASP A 88 9.81 -13.94 8.29
C ASP A 88 9.50 -12.58 7.68
N LEU A 89 10.01 -12.30 6.47
CA LEU A 89 9.72 -11.08 5.73
C LEU A 89 8.26 -11.00 5.29
N ARG A 90 7.65 -12.13 4.88
CA ARG A 90 6.22 -12.18 4.55
C ARG A 90 5.38 -11.86 5.79
N ILE A 91 5.70 -12.43 6.94
CA ILE A 91 5.01 -12.11 8.21
C ILE A 91 5.17 -10.64 8.55
N MET A 92 6.38 -10.10 8.43
CA MET A 92 6.66 -8.69 8.69
C MET A 92 5.84 -7.79 7.77
N PHE A 93 5.79 -8.12 6.47
CA PHE A 93 4.97 -7.43 5.48
C PHE A 93 3.48 -7.39 5.89
N PHE A 94 2.89 -8.53 6.23
CA PHE A 94 1.48 -8.56 6.65
C PHE A 94 1.23 -7.80 7.96
N LYS A 95 2.18 -7.80 8.90
CA LYS A 95 2.09 -6.98 10.12
C LYS A 95 2.11 -5.50 9.81
N VAL A 96 3.00 -5.06 8.92
CA VAL A 96 3.09 -3.65 8.48
C VAL A 96 1.81 -3.24 7.77
N LEU A 97 1.29 -4.07 6.86
CA LEU A 97 0.04 -3.81 6.14
C LEU A 97 -1.16 -3.70 7.10
N ALA A 98 -1.26 -4.62 8.07
CA ALA A 98 -2.33 -4.57 9.07
C ALA A 98 -2.21 -3.32 9.97
N PHE A 99 -0.98 -2.97 10.37
CA PHE A 99 -0.72 -1.76 11.14
C PHE A 99 -1.10 -0.49 10.34
N ASP A 100 -0.71 -0.40 9.08
CA ASP A 100 -1.03 0.72 8.18
C ASP A 100 -2.55 0.92 8.04
N PHE A 101 -3.28 -0.17 7.80
CA PHE A 101 -4.74 -0.15 7.72
C PHE A 101 -5.39 0.32 9.04
N ILE A 102 -4.99 -0.26 10.17
CA ILE A 102 -5.56 0.08 11.48
C ILE A 102 -5.24 1.53 11.85
N ALA A 103 -3.99 1.96 11.67
CA ALA A 103 -3.55 3.31 11.98
C ALA A 103 -4.31 4.34 11.12
N SER A 104 -4.37 4.12 9.81
CA SER A 104 -5.08 5.01 8.88
C SER A 104 -6.57 5.09 9.21
N PHE A 105 -7.22 3.95 9.49
CA PHE A 105 -8.63 3.92 9.88
C PHE A 105 -8.90 4.62 11.22
N LEU A 106 -8.03 4.43 12.22
CA LEU A 106 -8.18 5.08 13.52
C LEU A 106 -8.00 6.60 13.39
N ILE A 107 -6.98 7.04 12.65
CA ILE A 107 -6.73 8.46 12.41
C ILE A 107 -7.92 9.08 11.67
N ASP A 108 -8.42 8.44 10.60
CA ASP A 108 -9.62 8.89 9.89
C ASP A 108 -10.81 9.03 10.85
N ARG A 109 -11.09 8.02 11.65
CA ARG A 109 -12.22 8.04 12.60
C ARG A 109 -12.09 9.15 13.65
N VAL A 110 -10.87 9.38 14.14
CA VAL A 110 -10.58 10.47 15.09
C VAL A 110 -10.77 11.84 14.43
N LEU A 111 -10.31 12.01 13.19
CA LEU A 111 -10.50 13.25 12.42
C LEU A 111 -11.98 13.50 12.15
N VAL A 112 -12.73 12.49 11.69
CA VAL A 112 -14.18 12.58 11.50
C VAL A 112 -14.90 12.87 12.81
N PHE A 113 -14.44 12.34 13.94
CA PHE A 113 -15.03 12.64 15.24
C PHE A 113 -14.78 14.09 15.69
N ILE A 114 -13.57 14.61 15.49
CA ILE A 114 -13.17 15.97 15.88
C ILE A 114 -13.77 17.02 14.93
N PHE A 115 -13.66 16.79 13.62
CA PHE A 115 -13.98 17.78 12.58
C PHE A 115 -15.30 17.51 11.84
N GLY A 116 -15.83 16.29 11.86
CA GLY A 116 -17.05 15.88 11.12
C GLY A 116 -18.37 16.44 11.68
N ARG A 117 -18.34 17.42 12.59
CA ARG A 117 -19.52 18.17 13.06
C ARG A 117 -20.02 19.24 12.08
N VAL A 118 -19.58 19.24 10.83
CA VAL A 118 -20.16 20.12 9.79
C VAL A 118 -21.45 19.48 9.28
N LYS A 119 -22.55 19.69 10.01
CA LYS A 119 -23.93 19.45 9.51
C LYS A 119 -24.09 20.21 8.18
N GLN A 120 -24.16 19.50 7.05
CA GLN A 120 -24.65 20.13 5.82
C GLN A 120 -26.14 20.45 6.00
N LYS A 121 -26.50 21.72 5.85
CA LYS A 121 -27.91 22.15 5.71
C LYS A 121 -28.47 21.45 4.47
N SER A 122 -29.55 20.68 4.64
CA SER A 122 -30.40 20.29 3.52
C SER A 122 -31.00 21.57 2.91
N LEU A 123 -30.70 21.82 1.64
CA LEU A 123 -31.39 22.79 0.80
C LEU A 123 -32.55 22.09 0.09
#